data_AF-A0A366H6F9-F1
#
_entry.id   AF-A0A366H6F9-F1
#
_cell.length_a   1.000
_cell.length_b   1.000
_cell.length_c   1.000
_cell.angle_alpha   90.00
_cell.angle_beta   90.00
_cell.angle_gamma   90.00
#
_symmetry.space_group_name_H-M   'P 1'
#
loop_
_entity.id
_entity.type
_entity.pdbx_description
1 polymer ?
#
loop_
_entity_poly.entity_id
_entity_poly.type
_entity_poly.pdbx_seq_one_letter_code
_entity_poly.pdbx_strand_id
1 'polypeptide(L)'
;MRGGEVNTKSAVLKRLLALVGWKAPLYPAAVIPSTRGLQKEEEAFMNVELCRGTPFWSDEGFDEIVMGCLRAKNERVDDPFLYRLYLLTGKQYEGVDYQRCEESWNYLKQRCPTWPGFDASRRNPVRGPEIMVQIAETHAEL
;
A
#
# COMPACT_ATOMS: atom_id res chain seq x y z
N MET A 1 17.44 -52.82 -2.36
CA MET A 1 16.29 -52.18 -1.68
C MET A 1 16.65 -51.90 -0.24
N ARG A 2 17.03 -50.67 0.10
CA ARG A 2 17.20 -50.22 1.50
C ARG A 2 16.39 -48.95 1.67
N GLY A 3 15.51 -48.97 2.67
CA GLY A 3 14.47 -47.99 2.93
C GLY A 3 15.05 -46.60 3.14
N GLY A 4 14.43 -45.63 2.46
CA GLY A 4 14.63 -44.23 2.77
C GLY A 4 14.08 -43.96 4.16
N GLU A 5 14.96 -43.73 5.12
CA GLU A 5 14.62 -42.96 6.31
C GLU A 5 14.19 -41.57 5.83
N VAL A 6 12.88 -41.41 5.65
CA VAL A 6 12.28 -40.10 5.42
C VAL A 6 12.61 -39.27 6.65
N ASN A 7 13.44 -38.25 6.46
CA ASN A 7 13.88 -37.30 7.48
C ASN A 7 12.66 -36.56 8.06
N THR A 8 12.01 -37.18 9.04
CA THR A 8 10.77 -36.75 9.70
C THR A 8 10.94 -35.39 10.39
N LYS A 9 12.15 -35.06 10.84
CA LYS A 9 12.46 -33.73 11.41
C LYS A 9 12.29 -32.60 10.38
N SER A 10 12.66 -32.83 9.11
CA SER A 10 12.48 -31.84 8.04
C SER A 10 11.00 -31.64 7.67
N ALA A 11 10.19 -32.71 7.69
CA ALA A 11 8.76 -32.62 7.40
C ALA A 11 7.98 -31.92 8.53
N VAL A 12 8.34 -32.17 9.79
CA VAL A 12 7.74 -31.48 10.96
C VAL A 12 8.12 -30.00 10.96
N LEU A 13 9.37 -29.65 10.65
CA LEU A 13 9.80 -28.25 10.55
C LEU A 13 9.11 -27.52 9.40
N LYS A 14 8.96 -28.15 8.23
CA LYS A 14 8.19 -27.58 7.09
C LYS A 14 6.71 -27.39 7.42
N ARG A 15 6.09 -28.34 8.13
CA ARG A 15 4.70 -28.22 8.61
C ARG A 15 4.56 -27.15 9.69
N LEU A 16 5.51 -27.02 10.61
CA LEU A 16 5.54 -25.94 11.59
C LEU A 16 5.72 -24.58 10.91
N LEU A 17 6.62 -24.43 9.93
CA LEU A 17 6.76 -23.19 9.17
C LEU A 17 5.50 -22.84 8.35
N ALA A 18 4.79 -23.85 7.82
CA ALA A 18 3.51 -23.67 7.13
C ALA A 18 2.36 -23.34 8.10
N LEU A 19 2.35 -23.91 9.31
CA LEU A 19 1.37 -23.65 10.38
C LEU A 19 1.62 -22.31 11.09
N VAL A 20 2.87 -21.89 11.18
CA VAL A 20 3.28 -20.61 11.78
C VAL A 20 3.12 -19.47 10.79
N GLY A 21 2.96 -19.76 9.47
CA GLY A 21 2.47 -18.81 8.48
C GLY A 21 3.17 -17.46 8.52
N TRP A 22 4.44 -17.41 8.97
CA TRP A 22 5.18 -16.18 9.21
C TRP A 22 5.65 -15.65 7.86
N LYS A 23 4.69 -15.30 7.00
CA LYS A 23 4.91 -14.34 5.94
C LYS A 23 5.27 -13.05 6.66
N ALA A 24 6.48 -12.53 6.37
CA ALA A 24 6.84 -11.19 6.80
C ALA A 24 5.66 -10.24 6.51
N PRO A 25 5.35 -9.30 7.41
CA PRO A 25 4.22 -8.42 7.20
C PRO A 25 4.44 -7.65 5.90
N LEU A 26 3.36 -7.49 5.11
CA LEU A 26 3.40 -6.83 3.82
C LEU A 26 3.91 -5.38 3.93
N TYR A 27 3.61 -4.75 5.06
CA TYR A 27 4.16 -3.47 5.48
C TYR A 27 5.08 -3.61 6.69
N PRO A 28 6.09 -2.74 6.84
CA PRO A 28 6.97 -2.77 8.00
C PRO A 28 6.19 -2.55 9.30
N ALA A 29 6.67 -3.16 10.39
CA ALA A 29 6.03 -3.07 11.70
C ALA A 29 5.91 -1.62 12.22
N ALA A 30 6.78 -0.71 11.76
CA ALA A 30 6.73 0.71 12.12
C ALA A 30 5.64 1.50 11.38
N VAL A 31 5.18 1.04 10.21
CA VAL A 31 4.18 1.76 9.40
C VAL A 31 2.78 1.58 9.98
N ILE A 32 2.42 0.34 10.36
CA ILE A 32 1.07 0.02 10.83
C ILE A 32 0.62 0.86 12.05
N PRO A 33 1.42 1.02 13.12
CA PRO A 33 1.05 1.87 14.25
C PRO A 33 0.83 3.33 13.85
N SER A 34 1.73 3.90 13.04
CA SER A 34 1.63 5.28 12.55
C SER A 34 0.37 5.49 11.73
N THR A 35 0.09 4.58 10.79
CA THR A 35 -1.10 4.68 9.92
C THR A 35 -2.41 4.46 10.69
N ARG A 36 -2.42 3.63 11.73
CA ARG A 36 -3.63 3.32 12.52
C ARG A 36 -4.13 4.54 13.31
N GLY A 37 -3.24 5.41 13.75
CA GLY A 37 -3.59 6.59 14.57
C GLY A 37 -4.19 7.74 13.77
N LEU A 38 -4.03 7.75 12.45
CA LEU A 38 -4.48 8.83 11.58
C LEU A 38 -6.00 8.91 11.51
N GLN A 39 -6.51 10.14 11.48
CA GLN A 39 -7.94 10.45 11.42
C GLN A 39 -8.19 11.41 10.28
N LYS A 40 -9.38 11.34 9.69
CA LYS A 40 -9.78 12.23 8.62
C LYS A 40 -9.92 13.65 9.18
N GLU A 41 -9.18 14.58 8.60
CA GLU A 41 -9.31 16.01 8.86
C GLU A 41 -10.25 16.64 7.82
N GLU A 42 -11.10 17.56 8.26
CA GLU A 42 -12.04 18.28 7.40
C GLU A 42 -11.31 19.21 6.42
N GLU A 43 -10.25 19.86 6.90
CA GLU A 43 -9.41 20.79 6.13
C GLU A 43 -8.28 20.09 5.36
N ALA A 44 -8.29 18.75 5.28
CA ALA A 44 -7.27 18.01 4.56
C ALA A 44 -7.31 18.33 3.06
N PHE A 45 -6.19 18.79 2.53
CA PHE A 45 -6.03 19.07 1.10
C PHE A 45 -5.24 17.97 0.42
N MET A 46 -5.40 17.88 -0.89
CA MET A 46 -4.72 16.91 -1.73
C MET A 46 -3.40 17.47 -2.23
N ASN A 47 -2.38 16.63 -2.25
CA ASN A 47 -1.06 16.87 -2.82
C ASN A 47 -0.72 15.77 -3.82
N VAL A 48 0.29 16.01 -4.66
CA VAL A 48 0.89 15.04 -5.56
C VAL A 48 2.38 14.94 -5.23
N GLU A 49 2.86 13.73 -4.97
CA GLU A 49 4.30 13.52 -4.76
C GLU A 49 5.04 13.69 -6.09
N LEU A 50 6.08 14.54 -6.09
CA LEU A 50 6.76 15.02 -7.30
C LEU A 50 7.43 13.90 -8.11
N CYS A 51 8.07 12.93 -7.46
CA CYS A 51 8.89 11.95 -8.15
C CYS A 51 8.07 10.84 -8.83
N ARG A 52 6.89 10.52 -8.27
CA ARG A 52 6.08 9.35 -8.66
C ARG A 52 4.68 9.73 -9.12
N GLY A 53 4.30 11.01 -9.05
CA GLY A 53 2.96 11.48 -9.42
C GLY A 53 1.87 10.89 -8.54
N THR A 54 2.19 10.56 -7.29
CA THR A 54 1.28 9.81 -6.41
C THR A 54 0.39 10.78 -5.64
N PRO A 55 -0.95 10.77 -5.81
CA PRO A 55 -1.83 11.67 -5.09
C PRO A 55 -2.07 11.19 -3.66
N PHE A 56 -1.97 12.09 -2.69
CA PHE A 56 -2.23 11.83 -1.27
C PHE A 56 -2.91 13.02 -0.59
N TRP A 57 -3.60 12.78 0.52
CA TRP A 57 -4.16 13.85 1.35
C TRP A 57 -3.21 14.18 2.51
N SER A 58 -3.20 15.45 2.93
CA SER A 58 -2.27 15.96 3.95
C SER A 58 -2.33 15.23 5.30
N ASP A 59 -3.46 14.60 5.63
CA ASP A 59 -3.69 13.83 6.86
C ASP A 59 -3.45 12.32 6.71
N GLU A 60 -2.93 11.87 5.56
CA GLU A 60 -2.67 10.45 5.31
C GLU A 60 -1.33 9.96 5.87
N GLY A 61 -0.53 10.84 6.48
CA GLY A 61 0.80 10.52 7.00
C GLY A 61 1.71 9.95 5.92
N PHE A 62 1.61 10.52 4.71
CA PHE A 62 2.32 10.03 3.52
C PHE A 62 3.83 9.93 3.78
N ASP A 63 4.43 10.98 4.34
CA ASP A 63 5.86 11.04 4.61
C ASP A 63 6.30 9.98 5.62
N GLU A 64 5.53 9.76 6.69
CA GLU A 64 5.82 8.72 7.68
C GLU A 64 5.72 7.31 7.10
N ILE A 65 4.70 7.06 6.27
CA ILE A 65 4.52 5.78 5.58
C ILE A 65 5.68 5.55 4.62
N VAL A 66 6.02 6.54 3.80
CA VAL A 66 7.11 6.47 2.82
C VAL A 66 8.44 6.24 3.51
N MET A 67 8.78 7.04 4.52
CA MET A 67 10.03 6.90 5.26
C MET A 67 10.10 5.57 6.01
N GLY A 68 8.99 5.08 6.56
CA GLY A 68 8.90 3.77 7.20
C GLY A 68 9.16 2.63 6.22
N CYS A 69 8.57 2.69 5.02
CA CYS A 69 8.78 1.73 3.94
C CYS A 69 10.21 1.77 3.40
N LEU A 70 10.76 2.96 3.12
CA LEU A 70 12.12 3.13 2.60
C LEU A 70 13.18 2.59 3.56
N ARG A 71 13.07 2.89 4.87
CA ARG A 71 13.98 2.37 5.90
C ARG A 71 13.96 0.84 5.97
N ALA A 72 12.81 0.23 5.69
CA ALA A 72 12.64 -1.22 5.65
C ALA A 72 12.94 -1.84 4.28
N LYS A 73 13.40 -1.06 3.29
CA LYS A 73 13.58 -1.48 1.89
C LYS A 73 12.33 -2.14 1.31
N ASN A 74 11.15 -1.61 1.67
CA ASN A 74 9.87 -2.10 1.19
C ASN A 74 9.50 -1.40 -0.12
N GLU A 75 9.45 -2.18 -1.20
CA GLU A 75 9.10 -1.72 -2.55
C GLU A 75 7.60 -1.47 -2.76
N ARG A 76 6.74 -1.82 -1.79
CA ARG A 76 5.27 -1.68 -1.87
C ARG A 76 4.74 -0.35 -1.35
N VAL A 77 5.61 0.65 -1.20
CA VAL A 77 5.24 1.95 -0.64
C VAL A 77 4.12 2.63 -1.43
N ASP A 78 4.18 2.58 -2.76
CA ASP A 78 3.24 3.28 -3.64
C ASP A 78 1.98 2.47 -3.95
N ASP A 79 2.01 1.15 -3.73
CA ASP A 79 0.94 0.20 -4.07
C ASP A 79 -0.47 0.68 -3.66
N PRO A 80 -0.74 1.15 -2.41
CA PRO A 80 -2.09 1.53 -2.00
C PRO A 80 -2.55 2.82 -2.68
N PHE A 81 -1.61 3.72 -2.96
CA PHE A 81 -1.91 4.99 -3.60
C PHE A 81 -2.18 4.79 -5.10
N LEU A 82 -1.40 3.93 -5.76
CA LEU A 82 -1.63 3.51 -7.15
C LEU A 82 -2.97 2.78 -7.29
N TYR A 83 -3.31 1.90 -6.35
CA TYR A 83 -4.61 1.24 -6.36
C TYR A 83 -5.76 2.24 -6.18
N ARG A 84 -5.62 3.22 -5.27
CA ARG A 84 -6.62 4.28 -5.11
C ARG A 84 -6.78 5.11 -6.39
N LEU A 85 -5.68 5.46 -7.05
CA LEU A 85 -5.74 6.21 -8.30
C LEU A 85 -6.48 5.42 -9.39
N TYR A 86 -6.28 4.10 -9.45
CA TYR A 86 -7.08 3.23 -10.31
C TYR A 86 -8.57 3.22 -9.93
N LEU A 87 -8.92 3.14 -8.64
CA LEU A 87 -10.32 3.22 -8.19
C LEU A 87 -10.98 4.56 -8.55
N LEU A 88 -10.21 5.66 -8.57
CA LEU A 88 -10.68 7.00 -8.91
C LEU A 88 -10.85 7.21 -10.42
N THR A 89 -9.95 6.66 -11.22
CA THR A 89 -9.84 7.02 -12.65
C THR A 89 -10.29 5.90 -13.59
N GLY A 90 -10.34 4.66 -13.11
CA GLY A 90 -10.52 3.45 -13.92
C GLY A 90 -9.35 3.14 -14.85
N LYS A 91 -8.23 3.90 -14.76
CA LYS A 91 -7.08 3.76 -15.66
C LYS A 91 -5.99 2.90 -15.04
N GLN A 92 -5.42 2.02 -15.86
CA GLN A 92 -4.24 1.23 -15.53
C GLN A 92 -3.01 1.82 -16.22
N TYR A 93 -1.91 1.95 -15.47
CA TYR A 93 -0.62 2.39 -16.00
C TYR A 93 0.23 1.20 -16.42
N GLU A 94 0.98 1.38 -17.50
CA GLU A 94 1.92 0.38 -17.99
C GLU A 94 2.99 0.08 -16.93
N GLY A 95 3.31 -1.22 -16.76
CA GLY A 95 4.31 -1.67 -15.79
C GLY A 95 3.82 -1.78 -14.33
N VAL A 96 2.58 -1.41 -14.03
CA VAL A 96 2.00 -1.54 -12.68
C VAL A 96 1.26 -2.87 -12.52
N ASP A 97 1.64 -3.65 -11.50
CA ASP A 97 0.92 -4.85 -11.07
C ASP A 97 -0.25 -4.48 -10.15
N TYR A 98 -1.44 -4.37 -10.72
CA TYR A 98 -2.64 -3.98 -9.96
C TYR A 98 -3.15 -5.06 -9.01
N GLN A 99 -2.86 -6.33 -9.25
CA GLN A 99 -3.21 -7.40 -8.31
C GLN A 99 -2.35 -7.25 -7.04
N ARG A 100 -1.05 -7.02 -7.20
CA ARG A 100 -0.15 -6.69 -6.09
C ARG A 100 -0.60 -5.43 -5.35
N CYS A 101 -1.05 -4.41 -6.08
CA CYS A 101 -1.54 -3.17 -5.47
C CYS A 101 -2.82 -3.39 -4.65
N GLU A 102 -3.74 -4.21 -5.16
CA GLU A 102 -4.96 -4.62 -4.45
C GLU A 102 -4.65 -5.41 -3.16
N GLU A 103 -3.66 -6.30 -3.19
CA GLU A 103 -3.20 -7.02 -2.01
C GLU A 103 -2.71 -6.06 -0.91
N SER A 104 -1.88 -5.09 -1.29
CA SER A 104 -1.35 -4.05 -0.40
C SER A 104 -2.46 -3.17 0.18
N TRP A 105 -3.41 -2.76 -0.66
CA TRP A 105 -4.61 -2.03 -0.25
C TRP A 105 -5.43 -2.79 0.80
N ASN A 106 -5.78 -4.05 0.51
CA ASN A 106 -6.58 -4.89 1.40
C ASN A 106 -5.84 -5.20 2.71
N TYR A 107 -4.52 -5.39 2.65
CA TYR A 107 -3.68 -5.60 3.81
C TYR A 107 -3.73 -4.43 4.79
N LEU A 108 -3.58 -3.20 4.28
CA LEU A 108 -3.67 -1.97 5.08
C LEU A 108 -5.09 -1.76 5.60
N LYS A 109 -6.11 -1.97 4.76
CA LYS A 109 -7.53 -1.81 5.16
C LYS A 109 -7.90 -2.70 6.34
N GLN A 110 -7.37 -3.91 6.39
CA GLN A 110 -7.59 -4.83 7.52
C GLN A 110 -6.94 -4.34 8.82
N ARG A 111 -5.81 -3.62 8.76
CA ARG A 111 -4.97 -3.29 9.93
C ARG A 111 -5.09 -1.85 10.41
N CYS A 112 -5.50 -0.97 9.51
CA CYS A 112 -5.67 0.47 9.68
C CYS A 112 -7.01 0.89 9.04
N PRO A 113 -8.15 0.34 9.48
CA PRO A 113 -9.44 0.54 8.81
C PRO A 113 -9.92 2.00 8.81
N THR A 114 -9.41 2.81 9.73
CA THR A 114 -9.72 4.23 9.89
C THR A 114 -8.76 5.15 9.13
N TRP A 115 -7.77 4.60 8.40
CA TRP A 115 -6.84 5.43 7.64
C TRP A 115 -7.61 6.34 6.67
N PRO A 116 -7.33 7.66 6.64
CA PRO A 116 -8.14 8.62 5.88
C PRO A 116 -8.23 8.30 4.39
N GLY A 117 -7.21 7.65 3.82
CA GLY A 117 -7.19 7.22 2.42
C GLY A 117 -8.28 6.21 2.03
N PHE A 118 -8.92 5.54 3.00
CA PHE A 118 -10.05 4.63 2.75
C PHE A 118 -11.41 5.32 2.71
N ASP A 119 -11.50 6.58 3.12
CA ASP A 119 -12.75 7.34 3.13
C ASP A 119 -13.38 7.37 1.73
N ALA A 120 -14.68 7.10 1.65
CA ALA A 120 -15.39 6.97 0.38
C ALA A 120 -15.44 8.29 -0.41
N SER A 121 -15.48 9.45 0.26
CA SER A 121 -15.48 10.78 -0.38
C SER A 121 -14.15 11.08 -1.08
N ARG A 122 -13.05 10.47 -0.64
CA ARG A 122 -11.71 10.57 -1.25
C ARG A 122 -11.46 9.56 -2.35
N ARG A 123 -12.40 8.63 -2.56
CA ARG A 123 -12.38 7.62 -3.62
C ARG A 123 -13.54 7.80 -4.60
N ASN A 124 -14.09 9.02 -4.66
CA ASN A 124 -15.17 9.35 -5.57
C ASN A 124 -14.63 9.49 -7.01
N PRO A 125 -15.03 8.61 -7.96
CA PRO A 125 -14.51 8.63 -9.32
C PRO A 125 -14.78 9.93 -10.09
N VAL A 126 -15.78 10.72 -9.66
CA VAL A 126 -16.08 12.04 -10.26
C VAL A 126 -14.90 13.00 -10.14
N ARG A 127 -14.05 12.84 -9.10
CA ARG A 127 -12.84 13.66 -8.89
C ARG A 127 -11.64 13.18 -9.71
N GLY A 128 -11.74 12.01 -10.36
CA GLY A 128 -10.65 11.42 -11.14
C GLY A 128 -10.03 12.37 -12.17
N PRO A 129 -10.83 13.08 -13.01
CA PRO A 129 -10.29 14.04 -13.97
C PRO A 129 -9.49 15.18 -13.33
N GLU A 130 -9.96 15.76 -12.22
CA GLU A 130 -9.28 16.85 -11.52
C GLU A 130 -7.91 16.39 -10.99
N ILE A 131 -7.85 15.18 -10.42
CA ILE A 131 -6.62 14.57 -9.91
C ILE A 131 -5.61 14.35 -11.04
N MET A 132 -6.08 13.89 -12.21
CA MET A 132 -5.21 13.67 -13.36
C MET A 132 -4.63 14.98 -13.92
N VAL A 133 -5.37 16.08 -13.87
CA VAL A 133 -4.84 17.41 -14.25
C VAL A 133 -3.72 17.81 -13.31
N GLN A 134 -3.92 17.69 -11.99
CA GLN A 134 -2.88 18.04 -11.01
C GLN A 134 -1.61 17.21 -11.16
N ILE A 135 -1.73 15.90 -11.43
CA ILE A 135 -0.57 15.03 -11.69
C ILE A 135 0.17 15.49 -12.96
N ALA A 136 -0.57 15.80 -14.03
CA ALA A 136 0.02 16.26 -15.28
C ALA A 136 0.75 17.60 -15.13
N GLU A 137 0.15 18.56 -14.41
CA GLU A 137 0.75 19.86 -14.08
C GLU A 137 2.04 19.68 -13.27
N THR A 138 1.98 18.83 -12.22
CA THR A 138 3.15 18.53 -11.37
C THR A 138 4.34 18.00 -12.18
N HIS A 139 4.11 17.10 -13.14
CA HIS A 139 5.18 16.56 -13.97
C HIS A 139 5.64 17.51 -15.08
N ALA A 140 4.83 18.50 -15.48
CA ALA A 140 5.24 19.50 -16.46
C ALA A 140 6.22 20.54 -15.88
N GLU A 141 6.29 20.64 -14.55
CA GLU A 141 7.16 21.57 -13.82
C GLU A 141 8.55 20.98 -13.49
N LEU A 142 8.79 19.70 -13.81
CA LEU A 142 10.07 18.98 -13.60
C LEU A 142 10.92 18.93 -14.87
#